data_AF-A0A7C6WW35-F1
#
_entry.id   AF-A0A7C6WW35-F1
#
_cell.length_a   1.000
_cell.length_b   1.000
_cell.length_c   1.000
_cell.angle_alpha   90.00
_cell.angle_beta   90.00
_cell.angle_gamma   90.00
#
_symmetry.space_group_name_H-M   'P 1'
#
loop_
_entity.id
_entity.type
_entity.pdbx_description
1 polymer ?
#
loop_
_entity_poly.entity_id
_entity_poly.type
_entity_poly.pdbx_seq_one_letter_code
_entity_poly.pdbx_strand_id
1 'polypeptide(L)'
;MVNTSSSSNLYSHPNKFLEDHLINVAHIACRNIMTSSVKKIGRYDKSILMRLVKICGLCHDIGKATGYFQKYLFASDEEKKKLKGMSETRHGLLSAVVSFY
;
A
#
# COMPACT_ATOMS: atom_id res chain seq x y z
N MET A 1 27.98 5.74 -13.22
CA MET A 1 27.47 6.02 -11.87
C MET A 1 26.47 4.94 -11.53
N VAL A 2 26.77 4.10 -10.54
CA VAL A 2 25.81 3.08 -10.08
C VAL A 2 24.73 3.84 -9.31
N ASN A 3 23.51 3.87 -9.85
CA ASN A 3 22.37 4.48 -9.19
C ASN A 3 22.01 3.57 -8.00
N THR A 4 22.63 3.78 -6.85
CA THR A 4 22.29 3.06 -5.63
C THR A 4 20.92 3.53 -5.19
N SER A 5 19.87 2.86 -5.66
CA SER A 5 18.52 3.04 -5.15
C SER A 5 18.54 2.69 -3.67
N SER A 6 18.31 3.67 -2.81
CA SER A 6 18.11 3.42 -1.38
C SER A 6 16.83 2.60 -1.22
N SER A 7 16.94 1.35 -0.76
CA SER A 7 15.76 0.56 -0.42
C SER A 7 15.35 0.83 1.02
N SER A 8 14.05 0.94 1.25
CA SER A 8 13.48 1.06 2.60
C SER A 8 13.69 -0.21 3.45
N ASN A 9 13.97 -1.37 2.84
CA ASN A 9 13.98 -2.68 3.48
C ASN A 9 12.66 -3.01 4.22
N LEU A 10 11.55 -2.45 3.76
CA LEU A 10 10.20 -2.73 4.27
C LEU A 10 9.47 -3.70 3.35
N TYR A 11 8.68 -4.59 3.92
CA TYR A 11 8.05 -5.68 3.19
C TYR A 11 6.53 -5.63 3.25
N SER A 12 5.89 -5.89 2.10
CA SER A 12 4.44 -6.11 2.03
C SER A 12 4.07 -7.55 2.37
N HIS A 13 4.97 -8.48 2.04
CA HIS A 13 4.92 -9.93 2.22
C HIS A 13 6.36 -10.42 2.44
N PRO A 14 6.60 -11.63 2.98
CA PRO A 14 7.96 -12.07 3.33
C PRO A 14 8.97 -12.00 2.18
N ASN A 15 8.52 -12.18 0.94
CA ASN A 15 9.37 -12.18 -0.26
C ASN A 15 9.12 -10.98 -1.19
N LYS A 16 8.45 -9.91 -0.71
CA LYS A 16 8.06 -8.78 -1.56
C LYS A 16 8.21 -7.45 -0.84
N PHE A 17 9.04 -6.56 -1.40
CA PHE A 17 9.19 -5.21 -0.87
C PHE A 17 7.87 -4.43 -0.91
N LEU A 18 7.70 -3.56 0.07
CA LEU A 18 6.53 -2.71 0.20
C LEU A 18 6.48 -1.67 -0.92
N GLU A 19 7.62 -1.03 -1.23
CA GLU A 19 7.73 -0.04 -2.31
C GLU A 19 7.28 -0.59 -3.66
N ASP A 20 7.81 -1.76 -4.06
CA ASP A 20 7.42 -2.44 -5.30
C ASP A 20 5.94 -2.81 -5.30
N HIS A 21 5.41 -3.26 -4.16
CA HIS A 21 4.00 -3.60 -4.04
C HIS A 21 3.10 -2.38 -4.26
N LEU A 22 3.36 -1.27 -3.56
CA LEU A 22 2.57 -0.05 -3.66
C LEU A 22 2.63 0.57 -5.06
N ILE A 23 3.83 0.64 -5.66
CA ILE A 23 4.02 1.17 -7.02
C ILE A 23 3.27 0.31 -8.04
N ASN A 24 3.38 -1.01 -7.95
CA ASN A 24 2.70 -1.92 -8.89
C ASN A 24 1.17 -1.82 -8.76
N VAL A 25 0.63 -1.75 -7.54
CA VAL A 25 -0.81 -1.56 -7.33
C VAL A 25 -1.28 -0.23 -7.91
N ALA A 26 -0.53 0.86 -7.70
CA ALA A 26 -0.85 2.17 -8.27
C ALA A 26 -0.82 2.14 -9.81
N HIS A 27 0.17 1.46 -10.42
CA HIS A 27 0.23 1.29 -11.87
C HIS A 27 -0.96 0.50 -12.42
N ILE A 28 -1.33 -0.62 -11.78
CA ILE A 28 -2.50 -1.42 -12.17
C ILE A 28 -3.78 -0.58 -12.07
N ALA A 29 -3.96 0.15 -10.97
CA ALA A 29 -5.13 1.00 -10.77
C ALA A 29 -5.23 2.10 -11.83
N CYS A 30 -4.11 2.76 -12.14
CA CYS A 30 -4.05 3.77 -13.20
C CYS A 30 -4.36 3.17 -14.58
N ARG A 31 -3.80 2.00 -14.90
CA ARG A 31 -4.06 1.28 -16.15
C ARG A 31 -5.55 0.95 -16.27
N ASN A 32 -6.18 0.46 -15.20
CA ASN A 32 -7.60 0.14 -15.18
C ASN A 32 -8.47 1.38 -15.47
N ILE A 33 -8.16 2.53 -14.88
CA ILE A 33 -8.87 3.77 -15.21
C ILE A 33 -8.64 4.13 -16.68
N MET A 34 -7.39 4.11 -17.17
CA MET A 34 -7.06 4.47 -18.56
C MET A 34 -7.86 3.61 -19.56
N THR A 35 -7.88 2.29 -19.37
CA THR A 35 -8.57 1.37 -20.27
C THR A 35 -10.07 1.28 -20.06
N SER A 36 -10.59 1.79 -18.94
CA SER A 36 -12.04 1.80 -18.70
C SER A 36 -12.77 2.77 -19.64
N SER A 37 -14.02 2.43 -19.96
CA SER A 37 -14.97 3.30 -20.66
C SER A 37 -15.51 4.44 -19.78
N VAL A 38 -15.19 4.44 -18.48
CA VAL A 38 -15.62 5.47 -17.52
C VAL A 38 -14.96 6.80 -17.88
N LYS A 39 -15.79 7.79 -18.22
CA LYS A 39 -15.34 9.16 -18.50
C LYS A 39 -15.36 10.07 -17.26
N LYS A 40 -16.31 9.84 -16.35
CA LYS A 40 -16.49 10.59 -15.10
C LYS A 40 -17.27 9.79 -14.07
N ILE A 41 -17.11 10.13 -12.80
CA ILE A 41 -17.96 9.69 -11.69
C ILE A 41 -18.47 10.94 -10.96
N GLY A 42 -19.77 11.18 -10.99
CA GLY A 42 -20.35 12.45 -10.52
C GLY A 42 -19.76 13.65 -11.26
N ARG A 43 -19.16 14.57 -10.50
CA ARG A 43 -18.48 15.78 -11.02
C ARG A 43 -17.00 15.58 -11.35
N TYR A 44 -16.44 14.40 -11.09
CA TYR A 44 -15.00 14.14 -11.23
C TYR A 44 -14.71 13.49 -12.57
N ASP A 45 -13.90 14.14 -13.39
CA ASP A 45 -13.47 13.61 -14.68
C ASP A 45 -12.38 12.53 -14.52
N LYS A 46 -12.04 11.90 -15.64
CA LYS A 46 -11.04 10.83 -15.71
C LYS A 46 -9.66 11.24 -15.18
N SER A 47 -9.29 12.52 -15.28
CA SER A 47 -8.00 13.02 -14.80
C SER A 47 -7.95 13.06 -13.27
N ILE A 48 -9.05 13.50 -12.63
CA ILE A 48 -9.19 13.50 -11.18
C ILE A 48 -9.25 12.06 -10.66
N LEU A 49 -10.03 11.20 -11.33
CA LEU A 49 -10.12 9.78 -10.98
C LEU A 49 -8.75 9.09 -11.07
N MET A 50 -7.94 9.41 -12.09
CA MET A 50 -6.58 8.90 -12.23
C MET A 50 -5.70 9.26 -11.02
N ARG A 51 -5.73 10.53 -10.61
CA ARG A 51 -4.98 11.01 -9.44
C ARG A 51 -5.44 10.34 -8.17
N LEU A 52 -6.76 10.23 -7.98
CA LEU A 52 -7.37 9.57 -6.83
C LEU A 52 -6.91 8.11 -6.71
N VAL A 53 -7.06 7.30 -7.77
CA VAL A 53 -6.67 5.88 -7.70
C VAL A 53 -5.17 5.69 -7.53
N LYS A 54 -4.35 6.62 -8.05
CA LYS A 54 -2.90 6.61 -7.84
C LYS A 54 -2.58 6.80 -6.36
N ILE A 55 -3.17 7.81 -5.71
CA ILE A 55 -2.99 8.07 -4.28
C ILE A 55 -3.48 6.88 -3.45
N CYS A 56 -4.69 6.38 -3.71
CA CYS A 56 -5.22 5.19 -3.03
C CYS A 56 -4.29 3.99 -3.18
N GLY A 57 -3.78 3.70 -4.40
CA GLY A 57 -2.87 2.59 -4.63
C GLY A 57 -1.56 2.71 -3.87
N LEU A 58 -0.99 3.92 -3.81
CA LEU A 58 0.25 4.19 -3.08
C LEU A 58 0.08 4.17 -1.56
N CYS A 59 -1.10 4.46 -1.03
CA CYS A 59 -1.31 4.61 0.41
C CYS A 59 -2.07 3.45 1.08
N HIS A 60 -2.79 2.59 0.33
CA HIS A 60 -3.68 1.58 0.93
C HIS A 60 -3.00 0.62 1.93
N ASP A 61 -1.71 0.39 1.77
CA ASP A 61 -0.89 -0.53 2.57
C ASP A 61 0.26 0.19 3.29
N ILE A 62 0.26 1.52 3.36
CA ILE A 62 1.35 2.28 4.00
C ILE A 62 1.51 1.93 5.48
N GLY A 63 0.45 1.52 6.17
CA GLY A 63 0.51 1.03 7.55
C GLY A 63 1.37 -0.22 7.73
N LYS A 64 1.71 -0.93 6.65
CA LYS A 64 2.68 -2.04 6.67
C LYS A 64 4.10 -1.57 6.96
N ALA A 65 4.41 -0.28 6.76
CA ALA A 65 5.69 0.31 7.11
C ALA A 65 5.94 0.40 8.64
N THR A 66 4.92 0.15 9.46
CA THR A 66 5.07 0.18 10.92
C THR A 66 5.94 -0.97 11.43
N GLY A 67 6.72 -0.70 12.48
CA GLY A 67 7.53 -1.73 13.15
C GLY A 67 6.68 -2.90 13.67
N TYR A 68 5.45 -2.63 14.13
CA TYR A 68 4.51 -3.68 14.56
C TYR A 68 4.13 -4.63 13.42
N PHE A 69 3.80 -4.09 12.24
CA PHE A 69 3.48 -4.92 11.09
C PHE A 69 4.72 -5.69 10.59
N GLN A 70 5.88 -5.05 10.47
CA GLN A 70 7.11 -5.72 10.04
C GLN A 70 7.50 -6.84 11.00
N LYS A 71 7.43 -6.60 12.32
CA LYS A 71 7.67 -7.64 13.33
C LYS A 71 6.68 -8.81 13.18
N TYR A 72 5.40 -8.50 13.02
CA TYR A 72 4.37 -9.51 12.79
C TYR A 72 4.62 -10.33 11.51
N LEU A 73 5.07 -9.68 10.44
CA LEU A 73 5.30 -10.32 9.14
C LEU A 73 6.33 -11.45 9.21
N PHE A 74 7.42 -11.21 9.96
CA PHE A 74 8.56 -12.12 10.08
C PHE A 74 8.58 -12.97 11.36
N ALA A 75 7.61 -12.79 12.25
CA ALA A 75 7.46 -13.61 13.45
C ALA A 75 7.18 -15.10 13.14
N SER A 76 7.56 -15.99 14.08
CA SER A 76 7.18 -17.41 14.04
C SER A 76 5.66 -17.59 14.16
N ASP A 77 5.14 -18.78 13.87
CA ASP A 77 3.69 -19.04 13.96
C ASP A 77 3.15 -18.87 15.39
N GLU A 78 3.93 -19.24 16.40
CA GLU A 78 3.59 -19.05 17.81
C GLU A 78 3.54 -17.56 18.18
N GLU A 79 4.52 -16.77 17.71
CA GLU A 79 4.58 -15.33 17.99
C GLU A 79 3.51 -14.56 17.21
N LYS A 80 3.22 -14.96 15.96
CA LYS A 80 2.14 -14.40 15.15
C LYS A 80 0.78 -14.50 15.83
N LYS A 81 0.49 -15.60 16.53
CA LYS A 81 -0.77 -15.75 17.30
C LYS A 81 -0.91 -14.67 18.37
N LYS A 82 0.19 -14.32 19.06
CA LYS A 82 0.21 -13.26 20.07
C LYS A 82 0.09 -11.87 19.42
N LEU A 83 0.90 -11.60 18.41
CA LEU A 83 0.97 -10.31 17.71
C LEU A 83 -0.34 -9.97 16.96
N LYS A 84 -1.04 -10.96 16.41
CA LYS A 84 -2.33 -10.77 15.72
C LYS A 84 -3.42 -10.20 16.64
N GLY A 85 -3.30 -10.42 17.95
CA GLY A 85 -4.20 -9.84 18.95
C GLY A 85 -4.03 -8.33 19.15
N MET A 86 -2.85 -7.79 18.84
CA MET A 86 -2.53 -6.36 18.99
C MET A 86 -3.16 -5.54 17.86
N SER A 87 -3.79 -4.43 18.22
CA SER A 87 -4.41 -3.52 17.24
C SER A 87 -3.39 -2.87 16.30
N GLU A 88 -2.16 -2.72 16.77
CA GLU A 88 -1.04 -2.04 16.13
C GLU A 88 -0.47 -2.86 14.96
N THR A 89 -0.73 -4.17 14.91
CA THR A 89 -0.38 -5.00 13.75
C THR A 89 -1.39 -4.87 12.61
N ARG A 90 -2.54 -4.23 12.86
CA ARG A 90 -3.58 -4.00 11.85
C ARG A 90 -3.24 -2.76 11.03
N HIS A 91 -2.49 -2.94 9.96
CA HIS A 91 -2.08 -1.88 9.03
C HIS A 91 -3.26 -1.06 8.45
N GLY A 92 -4.42 -1.69 8.24
CA GLY A 92 -5.53 -1.10 7.49
C GLY A 92 -6.09 0.21 8.04
N LEU A 93 -6.24 0.35 9.37
CA LEU A 93 -6.80 1.58 9.96
C LEU A 93 -5.86 2.77 9.73
N LEU A 94 -4.57 2.60 10.02
CA LEU A 94 -3.58 3.64 9.78
C LEU A 94 -3.49 3.99 8.29
N SER A 95 -3.47 2.97 7.42
CA SER A 95 -3.50 3.20 5.97
C SER A 95 -4.72 4.00 5.52
N ALA A 96 -5.90 3.71 6.08
CA ALA A 96 -7.13 4.44 5.73
C ALA A 96 -7.06 5.91 6.15
N VAL A 97 -6.56 6.20 7.36
CA VAL A 97 -6.37 7.57 7.85
C VAL A 97 -5.37 8.33 6.97
N VAL A 98 -4.24 7.72 6.63
CA VAL A 98 -3.21 8.33 5.77
C VAL A 98 -3.71 8.52 4.34
N SER A 99 -4.51 7.59 3.82
CA SER A 99 -5.07 7.71 2.46
C SER A 99 -6.16 8.79 2.36
N PHE A 100 -6.78 9.15 3.49
CA PHE A 100 -7.85 10.14 3.55
C PHE A 100 -7.36 11.58 3.65
N TYR A 101 -6.28 11.82 4.41
CA TYR A 101 -5.66 13.15 4.60
C TYR A 101 -4.74 13.53 3.44
#